data_AF-A0AAU9FNW4-F1
#
_entry.id   AF-A0AAU9FNW4-F1
#
_cell.length_a   1.000
_cell.length_b   1.000
_cell.length_c   1.000
_cell.angle_alpha   90.00
_cell.angle_beta   90.00
_cell.angle_gamma   90.00
#
_symmetry.space_group_name_H-M   'P 1'
#
loop_
_entity.id
_entity.type
_entity.pdbx_description
1 polymer ?
#
loop_
_entity_poly.entity_id
_entity_poly.type
_entity_poly.pdbx_seq_one_letter_code
_entity_poly.pdbx_strand_id
1 'polypeptide(L)'
;MRALHYLLLLLIVYAGLVAAAPAARQRRQIDLTLSADHDDKDAETELALEAIAGLWSSADSRTKVDGSARVVHRHNAMQSGSEQDWRLGVRVVFT
;
A
#
# COMPACT_ATOMS: atom_id res chain seq x y z
N MET A 1 54.05 13.18 -5.84
CA MET A 1 53.17 13.87 -4.85
C MET A 1 51.93 14.51 -5.47
N ARG A 2 52.02 15.29 -6.55
CA ARG A 2 50.85 15.97 -7.16
C ARG A 2 49.78 15.02 -7.74
N ALA A 3 50.19 13.95 -8.41
CA ALA A 3 49.27 12.93 -8.95
C ALA A 3 48.39 12.26 -7.88
N LEU A 4 48.96 12.00 -6.69
CA LEU A 4 48.20 11.44 -5.55
C LEU A 4 47.14 12.42 -5.04
N HIS A 5 47.44 13.72 -5.02
CA HIS A 5 46.48 14.76 -4.62
C HIS A 5 45.32 14.86 -5.60
N TYR A 6 45.59 14.75 -6.91
CA TYR A 6 44.53 14.73 -7.92
C TYR A 6 43.65 13.48 -7.80
N LEU A 7 44.24 12.31 -7.53
CA LEU A 7 43.47 11.08 -7.27
C LEU A 7 42.60 11.18 -6.02
N LEU A 8 43.12 11.76 -4.94
CA LEU A 8 42.36 12.00 -3.70
C LEU A 8 41.20 12.97 -3.91
N LEU A 9 41.42 14.06 -4.64
CA LEU A 9 40.36 15.00 -5.02
C LEU A 9 39.28 14.32 -5.84
N LEU A 10 39.67 13.50 -6.82
CA LEU A 10 38.74 12.78 -7.67
C LEU A 10 37.91 11.77 -6.86
N LEU A 11 38.54 11.08 -5.90
CA LEU A 11 37.87 10.18 -4.97
C LEU A 11 36.85 10.91 -4.08
N ILE A 12 37.22 12.06 -3.52
CA ILE A 12 36.33 12.87 -2.66
C ILE A 12 35.13 13.36 -3.46
N VAL A 13 35.35 13.86 -4.69
CA VAL A 13 34.28 14.30 -5.59
C VAL A 13 33.37 13.12 -5.95
N TYR A 14 33.93 11.97 -6.30
CA TYR A 14 33.17 10.77 -6.63
C TYR A 14 32.31 10.27 -5.45
N ALA A 15 32.89 10.21 -4.25
CA ALA A 15 32.17 9.83 -3.04
C ALA A 15 31.03 10.81 -2.71
N GLY A 16 31.26 12.11 -2.87
CA GLY A 16 30.22 13.13 -2.70
C GLY A 16 29.08 12.97 -3.71
N LEU A 17 29.39 12.61 -4.96
CA LEU A 17 28.40 12.42 -6.02
C LEU A 17 27.53 11.17 -5.80
N VAL A 18 28.14 10.08 -5.33
CA VAL A 18 27.42 8.85 -4.96
C VAL A 18 26.56 9.06 -3.72
N ALA A 19 27.05 9.79 -2.71
CA ALA A 19 26.30 10.09 -1.50
C ALA A 19 25.13 11.07 -1.74
N ALA A 20 25.28 11.98 -2.71
CA ALA A 20 24.23 12.89 -3.15
C ALA A 20 23.26 12.26 -4.15
N ALA A 21 23.52 11.04 -4.62
CA ALA A 21 22.60 10.34 -5.52
C ALA A 21 21.28 10.14 -4.77
N PRO A 22 20.15 10.65 -5.29
CA PRO A 22 18.88 10.51 -4.63
C PRO A 22 18.55 9.02 -4.49
N ALA A 23 18.34 8.57 -3.25
CA ALA A 23 17.79 7.24 -3.01
C ALA A 23 16.49 7.13 -3.82
N ALA A 24 16.39 6.09 -4.66
CA ALA A 24 15.23 5.89 -5.51
C ALA A 24 13.96 5.91 -4.65
N ARG A 25 13.17 6.98 -4.75
CA ARG A 25 11.91 7.11 -4.04
C ARG A 25 10.97 6.06 -4.60
N GLN A 26 10.72 4.99 -3.85
CA GLN A 26 9.70 4.00 -4.19
C GLN A 26 8.32 4.64 -4.00
N ARG A 27 7.68 5.02 -5.11
CA ARG A 27 6.28 5.43 -5.10
C ARG A 27 5.43 4.17 -4.90
N ARG A 28 4.68 4.09 -3.79
CA ARG A 28 3.69 3.04 -3.55
C ARG A 28 2.31 3.58 -3.88
N GLN A 29 1.54 2.84 -4.67
CA GLN A 29 0.15 3.12 -4.95
C GLN A 29 -0.73 2.31 -4.00
N ILE A 30 -1.75 2.96 -3.45
CA ILE A 30 -2.76 2.35 -2.59
C ILE A 30 -4.10 2.73 -3.21
N ASP A 31 -4.87 1.73 -3.61
CA ASP A 31 -6.21 1.91 -4.17
C ASP A 31 -7.22 1.62 -3.06
N LEU A 32 -8.04 2.63 -2.74
CA LEU A 32 -9.08 2.56 -1.71
C LEU A 32 -10.44 2.67 -2.38
N THR A 33 -11.32 1.70 -2.12
CA THR A 33 -12.69 1.70 -2.59
C THR A 33 -13.62 1.66 -1.39
N LEU A 34 -14.50 2.66 -1.27
CA LEU A 34 -15.54 2.72 -0.24
C LEU A 34 -16.89 2.71 -0.94
N SER A 35 -17.77 1.81 -0.54
CA SER A 35 -19.14 1.75 -0.99
C SER A 35 -20.10 1.70 0.19
N ALA A 36 -21.25 2.35 0.01
CA ALA A 36 -22.38 2.30 0.92
C ALA A 36 -23.60 1.95 0.08
N ASP A 37 -24.26 0.85 0.39
CA ASP A 37 -25.50 0.41 -0.25
C ASP A 37 -26.62 0.44 0.80
N HIS A 38 -27.79 0.95 0.43
CA HIS A 38 -28.95 1.04 1.32
C HIS A 38 -30.16 0.44 0.63
N ASP A 39 -30.74 -0.60 1.24
CA ASP A 39 -31.97 -1.24 0.77
C ASP A 39 -33.18 -0.68 1.52
N ASP A 40 -33.99 0.11 0.81
CA ASP A 40 -35.21 0.74 1.33
C ASP A 40 -36.29 -0.28 1.75
N LYS A 41 -36.26 -1.52 1.23
CA LYS A 41 -37.29 -2.53 1.54
C LYS A 41 -37.07 -3.20 2.89
N ASP A 42 -35.81 -3.50 3.20
CA ASP A 42 -35.40 -4.21 4.41
C ASP A 42 -34.77 -3.28 5.46
N ALA A 43 -34.69 -1.97 5.16
CA ALA A 43 -34.04 -0.94 5.97
C ALA A 43 -32.61 -1.36 6.39
N GLU A 44 -31.90 -1.98 5.45
CA GLU A 44 -30.52 -2.46 5.62
C GLU A 44 -29.53 -1.50 4.95
N THR A 45 -28.44 -1.19 5.65
CA THR A 45 -27.31 -0.43 5.12
C THR A 45 -26.07 -1.32 5.15
N GLU A 46 -25.48 -1.60 4.00
CA GLU A 46 -24.20 -2.28 3.86
C GLU A 46 -23.09 -1.27 3.56
N LEU A 47 -22.10 -1.19 4.44
CA LEU A 47 -20.89 -0.38 4.28
C LEU A 47 -19.73 -1.31 3.97
N ALA A 48 -19.06 -1.11 2.84
CA ALA A 48 -17.88 -1.88 2.46
C ALA A 48 -16.68 -0.98 2.16
N LEU A 49 -15.56 -1.28 2.80
CA LEU A 49 -14.27 -0.64 2.57
C LEU A 49 -13.28 -1.70 2.07
N GLU A 50 -12.70 -1.48 0.90
CA GLU A 50 -11.64 -2.30 0.32
C GLU A 50 -10.38 -1.46 0.10
N ALA A 51 -9.25 -1.98 0.52
CA ALA A 51 -7.94 -1.39 0.35
C ALA A 51 -7.01 -2.38 -0.35
N ILE A 52 -6.37 -1.94 -1.43
CA ILE A 52 -5.44 -2.75 -2.22
C ILE A 52 -4.11 -2.01 -2.30
N ALA A 53 -3.00 -2.70 -2.02
CA ALA A 53 -1.68 -2.12 -2.09
C ALA A 53 -0.65 -3.12 -2.61
N GLY A 54 0.23 -2.65 -3.49
CA GLY A 54 1.45 -3.38 -3.84
C GLY A 54 2.43 -3.31 -2.67
N LEU A 55 2.69 -4.47 -2.03
CA LEU A 55 3.54 -4.55 -0.84
C LEU A 55 5.01 -4.60 -1.21
N TRP A 56 5.34 -5.36 -2.25
CA TRP A 56 6.70 -5.55 -2.72
C TRP A 56 6.75 -5.94 -4.20
N SER A 57 7.82 -5.53 -4.88
CA SER A 57 8.15 -6.02 -6.22
C SER A 57 9.66 -6.19 -6.34
N SER A 58 10.08 -7.22 -7.06
CA SER A 58 11.50 -7.42 -7.39
C SER A 58 12.01 -6.33 -8.32
N ALA A 59 13.32 -6.04 -8.27
CA ALA A 59 13.96 -5.06 -9.14
C ALA A 59 13.85 -5.40 -10.64
N ASP A 60 13.73 -6.69 -10.97
CA ASP A 60 13.48 -7.17 -12.33
C ASP A 60 11.99 -7.26 -12.69
N SER A 61 11.10 -6.81 -11.78
CA SER A 61 9.63 -6.82 -11.90
C SER A 61 9.00 -8.19 -12.16
N ARG A 62 9.75 -9.29 -12.00
CA ARG A 62 9.25 -10.65 -12.27
C ARG A 62 8.42 -11.22 -11.14
N THR A 63 8.74 -10.86 -9.90
CA THR A 63 7.99 -11.31 -8.72
C THR A 63 7.37 -10.13 -8.01
N LYS A 64 6.11 -10.26 -7.62
CA LYS A 64 5.34 -9.22 -6.93
C LYS A 64 4.51 -9.82 -5.80
N VAL A 65 4.32 -9.01 -4.76
CA VAL A 65 3.46 -9.32 -3.62
C VAL A 65 2.44 -8.20 -3.49
N ASP A 66 1.18 -8.56 -3.69
CA ASP A 66 0.05 -7.65 -3.54
C ASP A 66 -0.77 -8.05 -2.31
N GLY A 67 -1.26 -7.06 -1.58
CA GLY A 67 -2.13 -7.25 -0.42
C GLY A 67 -3.45 -6.51 -0.61
N SER A 68 -4.54 -7.14 -0.23
CA SER A 68 -5.83 -6.48 -0.09
C SER A 68 -6.49 -6.78 1.25
N ALA A 69 -7.20 -5.79 1.78
CA ALA A 69 -8.02 -5.89 2.97
C ALA A 69 -9.41 -5.36 2.65
N ARG A 70 -10.45 -6.09 3.05
CA ARG A 70 -11.85 -5.72 2.89
C ARG A 70 -12.55 -5.78 4.23
N VAL A 71 -13.27 -4.73 4.59
CA VAL A 71 -14.16 -4.68 5.74
C VAL A 71 -15.58 -4.46 5.21
N VAL A 72 -16.52 -5.29 5.63
CA VAL A 72 -17.94 -5.12 5.36
C VAL A 72 -18.67 -5.02 6.69
N HIS A 73 -19.53 -4.03 6.82
CA HIS A 73 -20.38 -3.83 7.98
C HIS A 73 -21.83 -3.73 7.51
N ARG A 74 -22.68 -4.62 8.01
CA ARG A 74 -24.11 -4.61 7.71
C ARG A 74 -24.87 -4.10 8.91
N HIS A 75 -25.73 -3.11 8.68
CA HIS A 75 -26.62 -2.55 9.67
C HIS A 75 -28.06 -2.77 9.24
N ASN A 76 -28.88 -3.44 10.04
CA ASN A 76 -30.31 -3.58 9.81
C ASN A 76 -31.07 -2.75 10.86
N ALA A 77 -31.93 -1.82 10.43
CA ALA A 77 -32.68 -0.94 11.33
C ALA A 77 -33.70 -1.68 12.21
N MET A 78 -34.15 -2.87 11.81
CA MET A 78 -35.03 -3.75 12.62
C MET A 78 -34.25 -4.57 13.65
N GLN A 79 -32.93 -4.72 13.51
CA GLN A 79 -32.06 -5.39 14.46
C GLN A 79 -31.63 -4.40 15.56
N SER A 80 -32.58 -4.04 16.44
CA SER A 80 -32.31 -3.22 17.62
C SER A 80 -31.69 -4.07 18.74
N GLY A 81 -30.39 -4.37 18.63
CA GLY A 81 -29.62 -5.15 19.59
C GLY A 81 -28.10 -4.98 19.39
N SER A 82 -27.28 -5.45 20.33
CA SER A 82 -25.81 -5.36 20.27
C SER A 82 -25.14 -6.24 19.20
N GLU A 83 -25.90 -6.81 18.28
CA GLU A 83 -25.41 -7.70 17.23
C GLU A 83 -24.94 -6.86 16.04
N GLN A 84 -23.64 -6.58 16.00
CA GLN A 84 -22.99 -5.96 14.84
C GLN A 84 -22.44 -7.07 13.92
N ASP A 85 -22.91 -7.15 12.67
CA ASP A 85 -22.34 -8.03 11.64
C ASP A 85 -21.18 -7.30 10.94
N TRP A 86 -19.96 -7.59 11.39
CA TRP A 86 -18.72 -7.13 10.76
C TRP A 86 -17.99 -8.32 10.14
N ARG A 87 -17.49 -8.13 8.92
CA ARG A 87 -16.73 -9.13 8.17
C ARG A 87 -15.43 -8.53 7.71
N LEU A 88 -14.33 -9.17 8.07
CA LEU A 88 -12.99 -8.81 7.64
C LEU A 88 -12.45 -9.89 6.70
N GLY A 89 -12.00 -9.48 5.52
CA GLY A 89 -11.27 -10.30 4.57
C GLY A 89 -9.87 -9.73 4.36
N VAL A 90 -8.85 -10.59 4.36
CA VAL A 90 -7.49 -10.24 3.97
C VAL A 90 -7.03 -11.23 2.92
N ARG A 91 -6.43 -10.72 1.84
CA ARG A 91 -5.85 -11.54 0.77
C ARG A 91 -4.43 -11.07 0.50
N VAL A 92 -3.53 -12.03 0.35
CA VAL A 92 -2.14 -11.79 -0.10
C VAL A 92 -1.93 -12.65 -1.34
N VAL A 93 -1.45 -12.04 -2.42
CA VAL A 93 -1.19 -12.71 -3.69
C VAL A 93 0.30 -12.61 -4.00
N PHE A 94 0.88 -13.76 -4.36
CA PHE A 94 2.26 -13.88 -4.82
C PHE A 94 2.22 -14.22 -6.31
N THR A 95 2.94 -13.44 -7.12
CA THR A 95 3.07 -13.64 -8.57
C THR A 95 4.52 -13.60 -8.97
#